data_AF-A0A7V1ZTD7-F1
#
_entry.id   AF-A0A7V1ZTD7-F1
#
_cell.length_a   1.000
_cell.length_b   1.000
_cell.length_c   1.000
_cell.angle_alpha   90.00
_cell.angle_beta   90.00
_cell.angle_gamma   90.00
#
_symmetry.space_group_name_H-M   'P 1'
#
loop_
_entity.id
_entity.type
_entity.pdbx_description
1 polymer ?
#
loop_
_entity_poly.entity_id
_entity_poly.type
_entity_poly.pdbx_seq_one_letter_code
_entity_poly.pdbx_strand_id
1 'polypeptide(L)'
;MLKNVALVTIALILVLATAMAGEPKEGEQIDWHVISSGGTHATSTNYILDGTLDQTAIGFSQNDTYTLNSGFWQVFEPGFLCGDPNNDGSVNVSDAVWIINFVFTNGPEPEPWASGEVNCDGALNISDAVWVINFVFTDGNAPCDSYPASPDGDGIPDC
;
A
#
# COMPACT_ATOMS: atom_id res chain seq x y z
N MET A 1 77.64 -14.88 -16.76
CA MET A 1 76.42 -15.08 -17.58
C MET A 1 75.31 -15.82 -16.83
N LEU A 2 75.56 -16.96 -16.17
CA LEU A 2 74.51 -17.72 -15.47
C LEU A 2 73.74 -16.98 -14.35
N LYS A 3 74.41 -16.13 -13.55
CA LYS A 3 73.75 -15.40 -12.44
C LYS A 3 72.65 -14.44 -12.90
N ASN A 4 72.85 -13.76 -14.03
CA ASN A 4 71.88 -12.80 -14.56
C ASN A 4 70.69 -13.52 -15.19
N VAL A 5 70.91 -14.71 -15.78
CA VAL A 5 69.84 -15.56 -16.32
C VAL A 5 68.96 -16.09 -15.19
N ALA A 6 69.56 -16.55 -14.08
CA ALA A 6 68.82 -17.04 -12.91
C ALA A 6 67.99 -15.94 -12.22
N LEU A 7 68.50 -14.72 -12.15
CA LEU A 7 67.77 -13.60 -11.56
C LEU A 7 66.56 -13.19 -12.40
N VAL A 8 66.71 -13.20 -13.73
CA VAL A 8 65.63 -12.88 -14.67
C VAL A 8 64.56 -13.98 -14.66
N THR A 9 64.93 -15.25 -14.57
CA THR A 9 63.93 -16.33 -14.46
C THR A 9 63.17 -16.30 -13.14
N ILE A 10 63.84 -16.03 -12.01
CA ILE A 10 63.16 -15.90 -10.71
C ILE A 10 62.23 -14.68 -10.69
N ALA A 11 62.67 -13.54 -11.23
CA ALA A 11 61.82 -12.36 -11.35
C ALA A 11 60.61 -12.61 -12.25
N LEU A 12 60.78 -13.34 -13.36
CA LEU A 12 59.68 -13.73 -14.24
C LEU A 12 58.67 -14.64 -13.53
N ILE A 13 59.15 -15.61 -12.75
CA ILE A 13 58.30 -16.52 -11.96
C ILE A 13 57.53 -15.76 -10.88
N LEU A 14 58.15 -14.77 -10.22
CA LEU A 14 57.49 -13.94 -9.21
C LEU A 14 56.43 -13.01 -9.82
N VAL A 15 56.70 -12.42 -11.00
CA VAL A 15 55.73 -11.60 -11.73
C VAL A 15 54.54 -12.45 -12.24
N LEU A 16 54.81 -13.69 -12.65
CA LEU A 16 53.77 -14.67 -13.01
C LEU A 16 52.95 -15.14 -11.79
N ALA A 17 53.55 -15.21 -10.60
CA ALA A 17 52.87 -15.64 -9.37
C ALA A 17 51.96 -14.54 -8.76
N THR A 18 52.22 -13.26 -9.04
CA THR A 18 51.40 -12.14 -8.53
C THR A 18 50.10 -11.88 -9.29
N ALA A 19 49.84 -12.60 -10.39
CA ALA A 19 48.61 -12.48 -11.17
C ALA A 19 47.47 -13.41 -10.70
N MET A 20 47.52 -13.91 -9.46
CA MET A 20 46.52 -14.81 -8.87
C MET A 20 45.73 -14.15 -7.74
N ALA A 21 45.45 -12.85 -7.82
CA ALA A 21 44.29 -12.27 -7.15
C ALA A 21 43.11 -12.49 -8.10
N GLY A 22 42.25 -13.45 -7.78
CA GLY A 22 41.18 -13.92 -8.66
C GLY A 22 40.33 -12.77 -9.18
N GLU A 23 40.40 -12.53 -10.49
CA GLU A 23 39.40 -11.73 -11.15
C GLU A 23 38.05 -12.45 -11.03
N PRO A 24 36.95 -11.74 -10.73
CA PRO A 24 35.62 -12.35 -10.74
C PRO A 24 35.44 -12.98 -12.12
N LYS A 25 35.22 -14.29 -12.14
CA LYS A 25 35.02 -15.02 -13.39
C LYS A 25 33.84 -14.36 -14.12
N GLU A 26 34.06 -14.00 -15.38
CA GLU A 26 32.97 -13.63 -16.28
C GLU A 26 31.97 -14.80 -16.28
N GLY A 27 30.81 -14.61 -15.63
CA GLY A 27 29.84 -15.66 -15.38
C GLY A 27 29.57 -16.06 -13.93
N GLU A 28 29.90 -15.26 -12.89
CA GLU A 28 29.14 -15.35 -11.63
C GLU A 28 27.70 -14.84 -11.86
N GLN A 29 26.93 -15.64 -12.58
CA GLN A 29 25.49 -15.58 -12.57
C GLN A 29 25.04 -16.16 -11.24
N ILE A 30 24.14 -15.44 -10.57
CA ILE A 30 23.26 -16.07 -9.60
C ILE A 30 22.43 -17.06 -10.41
N ASP A 31 22.76 -18.35 -10.35
CA ASP A 31 21.94 -19.41 -10.92
C ASP A 31 20.50 -19.22 -10.45
N TRP A 32 19.52 -19.50 -11.30
CA TRP A 32 18.10 -19.29 -10.99
C TRP A 32 17.74 -19.94 -9.65
N HIS A 33 17.43 -19.11 -8.65
CA HIS A 33 16.91 -19.55 -7.37
C HIS A 33 15.39 -19.32 -7.36
N VAL A 34 14.62 -20.35 -7.03
CA VAL A 34 13.21 -20.19 -6.67
C VAL A 34 13.17 -19.65 -5.25
N ILE A 35 12.85 -18.37 -5.08
CA ILE A 35 12.63 -17.77 -3.77
C ILE A 35 11.20 -18.06 -3.37
N SER A 36 11.01 -19.13 -2.59
CA SER A 36 9.72 -19.52 -2.04
C SER A 36 9.73 -19.42 -0.52
N SER A 37 9.74 -18.19 0.02
CA SER A 37 9.03 -17.79 1.25
C SER A 37 9.49 -16.40 1.76
N GLY A 38 8.53 -15.63 2.28
CA GLY A 38 8.61 -14.29 2.89
C GLY A 38 9.97 -13.78 3.38
N GLY A 39 10.55 -12.84 2.61
CA GLY A 39 11.73 -12.05 3.00
C GLY A 39 13.07 -12.71 2.64
N THR A 40 13.94 -11.94 2.00
CA THR A 40 15.32 -12.31 1.68
C THR A 40 16.29 -11.23 2.13
N HIS A 41 17.46 -11.65 2.62
CA HIS A 41 18.58 -10.81 2.97
C HIS A 41 19.81 -11.35 2.22
N ALA A 42 20.29 -10.59 1.24
CA ALA A 42 21.47 -10.93 0.46
C ALA A 42 22.58 -9.91 0.71
N THR A 43 23.80 -10.39 0.91
CA THR A 43 24.97 -9.53 1.17
C THR A 43 26.13 -9.84 0.24
N SER A 44 26.91 -8.80 -0.04
CA SER A 44 28.22 -8.86 -0.68
C SER A 44 29.19 -7.93 0.06
N THR A 45 30.47 -7.91 -0.35
CA THR A 45 31.50 -7.05 0.26
C THR A 45 31.10 -5.56 0.31
N ASN A 46 30.30 -5.09 -0.66
CA ASN A 46 29.99 -3.66 -0.82
C ASN A 46 28.49 -3.34 -0.76
N TYR A 47 27.61 -4.33 -0.85
CA TYR A 47 26.17 -4.11 -0.98
C TYR A 47 25.36 -5.08 -0.14
N ILE A 48 24.26 -4.56 0.39
CA ILE A 48 23.21 -5.31 1.05
C ILE A 48 21.94 -5.12 0.22
N LEU A 49 21.25 -6.22 -0.06
CA LEU A 49 19.95 -6.23 -0.71
C LEU A 49 18.95 -6.96 0.20
N ASP A 50 18.08 -6.18 0.81
CA ASP A 50 16.92 -6.66 1.54
C ASP A 50 15.70 -6.57 0.63
N GLY A 51 14.90 -7.64 0.58
CA GLY A 51 13.66 -7.65 -0.20
C GLY A 51 12.64 -8.58 0.42
N THR A 52 11.36 -8.22 0.34
CA THR A 52 10.25 -9.12 0.66
C THR A 52 9.52 -9.45 -0.64
N LEU A 53 9.30 -10.74 -0.91
CA LEU A 53 8.32 -11.18 -1.92
C LEU A 53 7.03 -11.53 -1.17
N ASP A 54 5.88 -11.19 -1.76
CA ASP A 54 4.53 -11.34 -1.20
C ASP A 54 4.13 -10.44 -0.01
N GLN A 55 4.96 -9.47 0.37
CA GLN A 55 4.40 -8.28 1.00
C GLN A 55 3.85 -7.41 -0.12
N THR A 56 2.52 -7.34 -0.20
CA THR A 56 1.95 -6.19 -0.88
C THR A 56 2.44 -4.99 -0.08
N ALA A 57 3.27 -4.13 -0.68
CA ALA A 57 3.62 -2.85 -0.09
C ALA A 57 2.36 -1.97 -0.11
N ILE A 58 1.31 -2.38 0.61
CA ILE A 58 0.06 -1.65 0.78
C ILE A 58 0.41 -0.54 1.73
N GLY A 59 0.44 0.67 1.21
CA GLY A 59 0.81 1.79 2.04
C GLY A 59 1.00 3.05 1.24
N PHE A 60 0.96 4.11 2.02
CA PHE A 60 1.07 5.47 1.55
C PHE A 60 2.45 5.99 1.93
N SER A 61 3.23 6.40 0.94
CA SER A 61 4.45 7.17 1.16
C SER A 61 4.21 8.59 0.69
N GLN A 62 4.35 9.57 1.58
CA GLN A 62 4.14 10.97 1.24
C GLN A 62 5.32 11.85 1.63
N ASN A 63 5.48 12.93 0.88
CA ASN A 63 6.13 14.16 1.31
C ASN A 63 5.22 15.35 0.98
N ASP A 64 5.68 16.57 1.25
CA ASP A 64 4.89 17.80 1.05
C ASP A 64 4.42 18.04 -0.41
N THR A 65 4.97 17.33 -1.39
CA THR A 65 4.72 17.55 -2.82
C THR A 65 4.19 16.33 -3.56
N TYR A 66 4.52 15.12 -3.09
CA TYR A 66 4.20 13.88 -3.78
C TYR A 66 3.68 12.83 -2.84
N THR A 67 2.68 12.12 -3.32
CA THR A 67 2.16 10.89 -2.74
C THR A 67 2.51 9.74 -3.67
N LEU A 68 3.05 8.67 -3.10
CA LEU A 68 3.33 7.42 -3.77
C LEU A 68 2.50 6.34 -3.10
N ASN A 69 1.50 5.84 -3.83
CA ASN A 69 0.75 4.66 -3.46
C ASN A 69 1.45 3.46 -4.09
N SER A 70 1.98 2.56 -3.25
CA SER A 70 2.49 1.26 -3.70
C SER A 70 1.41 0.20 -3.49
N GLY A 71 1.35 -0.81 -4.37
CA GLY A 71 0.34 -1.87 -4.31
C GLY A 71 -0.30 -2.19 -5.66
N PHE A 72 -1.43 -2.91 -5.64
CA PHE A 72 -2.29 -3.05 -6.83
C PHE A 72 -2.85 -1.68 -7.23
N TRP A 73 -3.16 -1.49 -8.52
CA TRP A 73 -3.87 -0.29 -9.01
C TRP A 73 -5.19 -0.15 -8.25
N GLN A 74 -5.17 0.61 -7.15
CA GLN A 74 -6.37 1.06 -6.48
C GLN A 74 -6.93 2.15 -7.38
N VAL A 75 -8.08 1.88 -8.00
CA VAL A 75 -8.87 2.92 -8.64
C VAL A 75 -9.36 3.79 -7.49
N PHE A 76 -8.66 4.88 -7.23
CA PHE A 76 -9.18 5.95 -6.40
C PHE A 76 -10.23 6.66 -7.24
N GLU A 77 -11.49 6.20 -7.16
CA GLU A 77 -12.60 7.14 -7.25
C GLU A 77 -12.25 8.34 -6.34
N PRO A 78 -12.53 9.59 -6.72
CA PRO A 78 -12.33 10.73 -5.83
C PRO A 78 -12.91 10.36 -4.48
N GLY A 79 -12.05 10.25 -3.46
CA GLY A 79 -12.48 9.78 -2.14
C GLY A 79 -13.64 10.65 -1.68
N PHE A 80 -14.76 10.00 -1.39
CA PHE A 80 -15.94 10.69 -0.86
C PHE A 80 -15.91 10.63 0.66
N LEU A 81 -16.62 11.56 1.30
CA LEU A 81 -16.81 11.50 2.73
C LEU A 81 -17.98 10.57 3.03
N CYS A 82 -17.69 9.46 3.71
CA CYS A 82 -18.67 8.55 4.27
C CYS A 82 -19.73 9.29 5.09
N GLY A 83 -21.02 9.15 4.72
CA GLY A 83 -22.10 9.86 5.39
C GLY A 83 -22.35 11.30 4.93
N ASP A 84 -21.70 11.73 3.84
CA ASP A 84 -21.93 13.03 3.18
C ASP A 84 -22.58 12.85 1.79
N PRO A 85 -23.87 12.46 1.74
CA PRO A 85 -24.66 12.34 0.52
C PRO A 85 -24.86 13.66 -0.21
N ASN A 86 -24.72 14.79 0.48
CA ASN A 86 -24.92 16.11 -0.08
C ASN A 86 -23.61 16.72 -0.67
N ASN A 87 -22.46 16.11 -0.37
CA ASN A 87 -21.11 16.45 -0.80
C ASN A 87 -20.69 17.88 -0.41
N ASP A 88 -21.03 18.31 0.81
CA ASP A 88 -20.61 19.61 1.39
C ASP A 88 -19.31 19.53 2.19
N GLY A 89 -18.76 18.33 2.36
CA GLY A 89 -17.53 18.02 3.07
C GLY A 89 -17.73 17.86 4.58
N SER A 90 -18.94 17.68 5.09
CA SER A 90 -19.21 17.57 6.53
C SER A 90 -20.41 16.68 6.86
N VAL A 91 -20.17 15.57 7.56
CA VAL A 91 -21.23 14.68 8.07
C VAL A 91 -22.00 15.35 9.22
N ASN A 92 -23.26 15.69 8.99
CA ASN A 92 -24.14 16.36 9.93
C ASN A 92 -25.63 16.03 9.69
N VAL A 93 -26.54 16.78 10.31
CA VAL A 93 -27.98 16.52 10.21
C VAL A 93 -28.55 16.78 8.80
N SER A 94 -27.93 17.65 8.00
CA SER A 94 -28.36 17.89 6.62
C SER A 94 -28.25 16.64 5.75
N ASP A 95 -27.32 15.75 6.05
CA ASP A 95 -27.10 14.49 5.33
C ASP A 95 -28.23 13.49 5.55
N ALA A 96 -28.67 13.35 6.80
CA ALA A 96 -29.85 12.55 7.10
C ALA A 96 -31.09 13.10 6.37
N VAL A 97 -31.25 14.42 6.31
CA VAL A 97 -32.34 15.07 5.57
C VAL A 97 -32.20 14.84 4.06
N TRP A 98 -30.98 14.82 3.53
CA TRP A 98 -30.72 14.53 2.13
C TRP A 98 -31.19 13.12 1.75
N ILE A 99 -30.80 12.10 2.54
CA ILE A 99 -31.23 10.71 2.35
C ILE A 99 -32.77 10.61 2.44
N ILE A 100 -33.39 11.25 3.43
CA ILE A 100 -34.86 11.26 3.57
C ILE A 100 -35.53 11.85 2.32
N ASN A 101 -34.99 12.94 1.78
CA ASN A 101 -35.52 13.56 0.57
C ASN A 101 -35.37 12.67 -0.66
N PHE A 102 -34.20 12.04 -0.84
CA PHE A 102 -34.00 11.07 -1.90
C PHE A 102 -35.04 9.93 -1.82
N VAL A 103 -35.17 9.31 -0.64
CA VAL A 103 -36.00 8.12 -0.42
C VAL A 103 -37.50 8.42 -0.54
N PHE A 104 -37.99 9.55 -0.01
CA PHE A 104 -39.43 9.81 0.10
C PHE A 104 -39.98 10.88 -0.85
N THR A 105 -39.15 11.84 -1.25
CA THR A 105 -39.59 12.99 -2.05
C THR A 105 -38.99 13.00 -3.46
N ASN A 106 -38.28 11.93 -3.84
CA ASN A 106 -37.60 11.81 -5.12
C ASN A 106 -36.63 12.99 -5.33
N GLY A 107 -35.94 13.37 -4.26
CA GLY A 107 -34.87 14.37 -4.26
C GLY A 107 -33.62 13.89 -5.01
N PRO A 108 -32.55 14.71 -5.04
CA PRO A 108 -31.30 14.33 -5.68
C PRO A 108 -30.71 13.05 -5.09
N GLU A 109 -30.09 12.23 -5.94
CA GLU A 109 -29.33 11.05 -5.52
C GLU A 109 -28.04 11.48 -4.79
N PRO A 110 -27.56 10.71 -3.80
CA PRO A 110 -26.24 10.93 -3.21
C PRO A 110 -25.12 10.83 -4.25
N GLU A 111 -24.12 11.70 -4.12
CA GLU A 111 -22.96 11.72 -5.01
C GLU A 111 -21.66 11.56 -4.19
N PRO A 112 -21.01 10.38 -4.24
CA PRO A 112 -21.44 9.14 -4.88
C PRO A 112 -22.53 8.42 -4.08
N TRP A 113 -23.22 7.45 -4.70
CA TRP A 113 -24.27 6.66 -4.04
C TRP A 113 -23.85 6.09 -2.68
N ALA A 114 -22.59 5.64 -2.59
CA ALA A 114 -22.00 5.08 -1.37
C ALA A 114 -21.82 6.09 -0.22
N SER A 115 -21.84 7.40 -0.47
CA SER A 115 -21.76 8.38 0.63
C SER A 115 -23.07 8.45 1.43
N GLY A 116 -24.19 8.00 0.87
CA GLY A 116 -25.46 7.91 1.57
C GLY A 116 -25.75 6.56 2.21
N GLU A 117 -25.11 5.47 1.75
CA GLU A 117 -25.39 4.10 2.18
C GLU A 117 -24.51 3.72 3.37
N VAL A 118 -24.81 4.29 4.53
CA VAL A 118 -23.92 4.32 5.69
C VAL A 118 -24.04 3.10 6.60
N ASN A 119 -25.05 2.24 6.40
CA ASN A 119 -25.14 0.97 7.12
C ASN A 119 -24.50 -0.20 6.35
N CYS A 120 -24.05 0.03 5.11
CA CYS A 120 -23.40 -0.95 4.25
C CYS A 120 -24.17 -2.29 4.11
N ASP A 121 -25.51 -2.23 4.09
CA ASP A 121 -26.39 -3.37 3.84
C ASP A 121 -26.71 -3.60 2.34
N GLY A 122 -26.22 -2.72 1.48
CA GLY A 122 -26.38 -2.75 0.03
C GLY A 122 -27.64 -2.04 -0.47
N ALA A 123 -28.34 -1.30 0.39
CA ALA A 123 -29.56 -0.58 0.03
C ALA A 123 -29.70 0.78 0.73
N LEU A 124 -29.50 1.86 -0.03
CA LEU A 124 -29.78 3.23 0.39
C LEU A 124 -31.28 3.45 0.71
N ASN A 125 -31.63 3.52 1.99
CA ASN A 125 -32.99 3.67 2.48
C ASN A 125 -33.09 4.52 3.79
N ILE A 126 -34.22 4.45 4.49
CA ILE A 126 -34.46 5.25 5.71
C ILE A 126 -33.58 4.81 6.89
N SER A 127 -33.11 3.56 6.93
CA SER A 127 -32.18 3.09 7.95
C SER A 127 -30.87 3.87 7.93
N ASP A 128 -30.39 4.26 6.75
CA ASP A 128 -29.19 5.06 6.58
C ASP A 128 -29.31 6.45 7.19
N ALA A 129 -30.45 7.12 6.98
CA ALA A 129 -30.70 8.41 7.61
C ALA A 129 -30.74 8.31 9.15
N VAL A 130 -31.34 7.24 9.68
CA VAL A 130 -31.34 6.97 11.13
C VAL A 130 -29.92 6.71 11.63
N TRP A 131 -29.10 6.04 10.85
CA TRP A 131 -27.70 5.78 11.17
C TRP A 131 -26.88 7.07 11.27
N VAL A 132 -26.99 7.97 10.29
CA VAL A 132 -26.35 9.29 10.32
C VAL A 132 -26.77 10.07 11.57
N ILE A 133 -28.06 10.05 11.93
CA ILE A 133 -28.55 10.70 13.16
C ILE A 133 -27.90 10.10 14.40
N ASN A 134 -27.82 8.77 14.51
CA ASN A 134 -27.22 8.11 15.66
C ASN A 134 -25.72 8.41 15.77
N PHE A 135 -25.01 8.42 14.64
CA PHE A 135 -23.60 8.79 14.57
C PHE A 135 -23.38 10.23 15.05
N VAL A 136 -24.18 11.18 14.55
CA VAL A 136 -24.03 12.61 14.86
C VAL A 136 -24.43 12.96 16.30
N PHE A 137 -25.43 12.27 16.89
CA PHE A 137 -26.02 12.68 18.17
C PHE A 137 -25.79 11.73 19.35
N THR A 138 -25.44 10.47 19.11
CA THR A 138 -25.46 9.43 20.17
C THR A 138 -24.17 8.62 20.28
N ASP A 139 -23.07 9.10 19.70
CA ASP A 139 -21.81 8.35 19.58
C ASP A 139 -22.05 6.94 19.01
N GLY A 140 -22.99 6.83 18.05
CA GLY A 140 -23.26 5.59 17.35
C GLY A 140 -22.08 5.17 16.46
N ASN A 141 -22.14 3.96 15.92
CA ASN A 141 -21.10 3.46 15.03
C ASN A 141 -20.85 4.43 13.86
N ALA A 142 -19.58 4.57 13.49
CA ALA A 142 -19.21 5.28 12.29
C ALA A 142 -19.89 4.65 11.06
N PRO A 143 -20.11 5.41 9.96
CA PRO A 143 -20.62 4.85 8.71
C PRO A 143 -19.83 3.60 8.28
N CYS A 144 -20.53 2.53 7.98
CA CYS A 144 -20.01 1.22 7.57
C CYS A 144 -19.12 0.49 8.61
N ASP A 145 -18.96 1.05 9.80
CA ASP A 145 -18.25 0.43 10.93
C ASP A 145 -19.18 -0.48 11.75
N SER A 146 -19.77 -1.48 11.08
CA SER A 146 -20.59 -2.49 11.77
C SER A 146 -20.47 -3.86 11.13
N TYR A 147 -20.57 -4.91 11.93
CA TYR A 147 -20.54 -6.28 11.40
C TYR A 147 -21.79 -6.56 10.54
N PRO A 148 -21.67 -7.07 9.30
CA PRO A 148 -20.46 -7.62 8.67
C PRO A 148 -19.70 -6.66 7.72
N ALA A 149 -20.16 -5.43 7.55
CA ALA A 149 -19.55 -4.43 6.68
C ALA A 149 -18.09 -4.12 7.10
N SER A 150 -17.85 -4.04 8.40
CA SER A 150 -16.52 -3.91 8.99
C SER A 150 -16.23 -5.05 9.98
N PRO A 151 -15.09 -5.75 9.83
CA PRO A 151 -14.67 -6.80 10.76
C PRO A 151 -13.83 -6.29 11.94
N ASP A 152 -13.33 -5.05 11.94
CA ASP A 152 -12.38 -4.56 12.96
C ASP A 152 -12.99 -3.60 14.01
N GLY A 153 -14.07 -2.87 13.70
CA GLY A 153 -14.85 -2.18 14.72
C GLY A 153 -14.11 -1.02 15.38
N ASP A 154 -13.26 -0.31 14.63
CA ASP A 154 -12.26 0.60 15.18
C ASP A 154 -12.76 2.05 15.40
N GLY A 155 -14.02 2.34 15.05
CA GLY A 155 -14.62 3.67 15.15
C GLY A 155 -14.32 4.58 13.97
N ILE A 156 -13.70 4.08 12.90
CA ILE A 156 -13.38 4.83 11.68
C ILE A 156 -14.40 4.45 10.60
N PRO A 157 -14.88 5.41 9.78
CA PRO A 157 -15.75 5.10 8.65
C PRO A 157 -15.06 4.21 7.59
N ASP A 158 -15.76 3.17 7.11
CA ASP A 158 -15.20 2.08 6.27
C ASP A 158 -15.77 1.99 4.84
N CYS A 159 -16.41 3.05 4.38
CA CYS A 159 -16.67 3.28 2.96
C CYS A 159 -15.44 3.93 2.27
#